data_AF-A0A924M0S2-F1
#
_entry.id   AF-A0A924M0S2-F1
#
_cell.length_a   1.000
_cell.length_b   1.000
_cell.length_c   1.000
_cell.angle_alpha   90.00
_cell.angle_beta   90.00
_cell.angle_gamma   90.00
#
_symmetry.space_group_name_H-M   'P 1'
#
loop_
_entity.id
_entity.type
_entity.pdbx_description
1 polymer ?
#
loop_
_entity_poly.entity_id
_entity_poly.type
_entity_poly.pdbx_seq_one_letter_code
_entity_poly.pdbx_strand_id
1 'polypeptide(L)'
;MVHFELRDRFDKPLMALEGGFQTPEETPLQLFLSEPIRAVWWNGKPLESSENYHREPWAWAKNAYRWELRPTDFVGRNDFELESTSGRVPFTLYVYPAKLSSDPQSAWRWLRHIVGRVPSLTEKLGFPLEVQGTLSEGTQALEGSGASGFEGLITLAPRLNALSERLLGAPEHLSQRRFRLERGGQLSGAVDWEATLDHWGSGGAVGLEHVLDGRQRVWNTPTYRLLLHFWDFLVSRARAEEGLDPHFVRRLEERRGHFGRALPGVGAWQEKEAGFRPASSAHRALLELWSEASSASLSYGGLPQGSLGMAALFEVWVACELAALLGCTRRSALEDREGQLACTFQGPDFLLDYNIPIQFQGVGAVGDLFGARPDIFVRSSDKEERIRFVVDVKYRNLGRLEPKSQRDINNQMRAYMGDYHARLGLVLWPGNDDTEPLRLDNRGLYRGSIGAMQFCPQDKPTILKARLRDALERVQMGPLPGVLTGVSR
;
A
#
# COMPACT_ATOMS: atom_id res chain seq x y z
N MET A 1 -3.40 -45.90 13.35
CA MET A 1 -3.27 -44.43 13.40
C MET A 1 -2.12 -44.06 12.49
N VAL A 2 -2.37 -43.29 11.43
CA VAL A 2 -1.32 -42.88 10.49
C VAL A 2 -0.48 -41.79 11.15
N HIS A 3 0.83 -41.99 11.25
CA HIS A 3 1.75 -41.01 11.82
C HIS A 3 2.35 -40.16 10.71
N PHE A 4 2.15 -38.85 10.79
CA PHE A 4 2.72 -37.85 9.89
C PHE A 4 3.74 -36.99 10.63
N GLU A 5 4.89 -36.74 10.00
CA GLU A 5 5.91 -35.86 10.52
C GLU A 5 6.46 -34.95 9.40
N LEU A 6 6.66 -33.68 9.73
CA LEU A 6 7.24 -32.68 8.85
C LEU A 6 8.59 -32.23 9.41
N ARG A 7 9.64 -32.29 8.59
CA ARG A 7 11.00 -31.89 8.99
C ARG A 7 11.60 -30.86 8.07
N ASP A 8 12.52 -30.06 8.59
CA ASP A 8 13.31 -29.12 7.82
C ASP A 8 14.40 -29.82 6.99
N ARG A 9 15.19 -29.03 6.27
CA ARG A 9 16.33 -29.53 5.46
C ARG A 9 17.43 -30.21 6.27
N PHE A 10 17.48 -29.98 7.59
CA PHE A 10 18.46 -30.56 8.52
C PHE A 10 17.87 -31.74 9.29
N ASP A 11 16.74 -32.28 8.84
CA ASP A 11 16.04 -33.41 9.47
C ASP A 11 15.56 -33.10 10.90
N LYS A 12 15.33 -31.81 11.21
CA LYS A 12 14.75 -31.37 12.48
C LYS A 12 13.23 -31.28 12.35
N PRO A 13 12.46 -31.80 13.32
CA PRO A 13 11.00 -31.63 13.33
C PRO A 13 10.62 -30.16 13.30
N LEU A 14 9.71 -29.80 12.40
CA LEU A 14 9.09 -28.48 12.41
C LEU A 14 8.07 -28.41 13.54
N MET A 15 8.18 -27.37 14.37
CA MET A 15 7.21 -27.14 15.43
C MET A 15 5.87 -26.74 14.83
N ALA A 16 4.80 -27.44 15.24
CA ALA A 16 3.45 -27.07 14.89
C ALA A 16 3.05 -25.78 15.65
N LEU A 17 2.46 -24.84 14.92
CA LEU A 17 1.72 -23.71 15.44
C LEU A 17 0.23 -24.07 15.52
N GLU A 18 -0.54 -23.24 16.21
CA GLU A 18 -2.00 -23.34 16.17
C GLU A 18 -2.48 -23.21 14.71
N GLY A 19 -2.98 -24.31 14.14
CA GLY A 19 -3.50 -24.36 12.77
C GLY A 19 -2.52 -24.76 11.66
N GLY A 20 -1.24 -25.07 11.93
CA GLY A 20 -0.33 -25.57 10.89
C GLY A 20 1.17 -25.48 11.23
N PHE A 21 2.03 -25.49 10.22
CA PHE A 21 3.48 -25.29 10.37
C PHE A 21 3.92 -24.00 9.68
N GLN A 22 5.00 -23.39 10.13
CA GLN A 22 5.55 -22.19 9.51
C GLN A 22 6.91 -22.49 8.86
N THR A 23 7.13 -21.98 7.66
CA THR A 23 8.37 -22.20 6.90
C THR A 23 8.71 -20.99 6.04
N PRO A 24 10.00 -20.69 5.81
CA PRO A 24 10.39 -19.74 4.77
C PRO A 24 10.04 -20.30 3.38
N GLU A 25 9.69 -19.41 2.44
CA GLU A 25 9.61 -19.76 1.01
C GLU A 25 10.90 -20.40 0.48
N GLU A 26 10.79 -21.21 -0.57
CA GLU A 26 11.90 -21.94 -1.23
C GLU A 26 12.70 -22.90 -0.32
N THR A 27 12.25 -23.13 0.92
CA THR A 27 12.94 -23.99 1.88
C THR A 27 12.49 -25.44 1.74
N PRO A 28 13.41 -26.38 1.41
CA PRO A 28 13.09 -27.81 1.35
C PRO A 28 12.54 -28.34 2.67
N LEU A 29 11.42 -29.03 2.57
CA LEU A 29 10.79 -29.76 3.66
C LEU A 29 10.76 -31.25 3.36
N GLN A 30 10.83 -32.06 4.39
CA GLN A 30 10.74 -33.51 4.29
C GLN A 30 9.41 -33.98 4.88
N LEU A 31 8.63 -34.65 4.04
CA LEU A 31 7.35 -35.25 4.41
C LEU A 31 7.60 -36.71 4.80
N PHE A 32 7.24 -37.10 6.01
CA PHE A 32 7.31 -38.47 6.48
C PHE A 32 5.92 -38.98 6.83
N LEU A 33 5.61 -40.18 6.36
CA LEU A 33 4.38 -40.87 6.68
C LEU A 33 4.69 -42.32 7.08
N SER A 34 3.98 -42.85 8.07
CA SER A 34 4.09 -44.26 8.47
C SER A 34 3.61 -45.26 7.42
N GLU A 35 3.10 -44.77 6.29
CA GLU A 35 2.59 -45.54 5.15
C GLU A 35 3.18 -45.00 3.85
N PRO A 36 3.18 -45.78 2.75
CA PRO A 36 3.63 -45.30 1.46
C PRO A 36 2.80 -44.09 0.98
N ILE A 37 3.50 -42.99 0.68
CA ILE A 37 2.94 -41.79 0.06
C ILE A 37 2.79 -42.06 -1.44
N ARG A 38 1.57 -41.90 -1.95
CA ARG A 38 1.22 -42.09 -3.37
C ARG A 38 1.25 -40.77 -4.14
N ALA A 39 0.80 -39.69 -3.52
CA ALA A 39 0.77 -38.36 -4.10
C ALA A 39 0.78 -37.30 -3.00
N VAL A 40 1.21 -36.10 -3.37
CA VAL A 40 1.07 -34.88 -2.57
C VAL A 40 0.15 -33.95 -3.33
N TRP A 41 -0.85 -33.41 -2.64
CA TRP A 41 -1.82 -32.48 -3.19
C TRP A 41 -1.62 -31.10 -2.58
N TRP A 42 -1.87 -30.05 -3.36
CA TRP A 42 -1.87 -28.65 -2.94
C TRP A 42 -3.13 -27.98 -3.50
N ASN A 43 -3.93 -27.39 -2.62
CA ASN A 43 -5.17 -26.71 -2.98
C ASN A 43 -6.08 -27.54 -3.93
N GLY A 44 -6.19 -28.85 -3.65
CA GLY A 44 -7.02 -29.79 -4.41
C GLY A 44 -6.42 -30.29 -5.73
N LYS A 45 -5.17 -29.93 -6.07
CA LYS A 45 -4.46 -30.40 -7.26
C LYS A 45 -3.25 -31.27 -6.89
N PRO A 46 -2.94 -32.34 -7.64
CA PRO A 46 -1.73 -33.11 -7.41
C PRO A 46 -0.50 -32.28 -7.77
N LEU A 47 0.56 -32.37 -6.97
CA LEU A 47 1.81 -31.67 -7.21
C LEU A 47 2.64 -32.33 -8.31
N GLU A 48 3.31 -31.49 -9.09
CA GLU A 48 4.34 -31.94 -10.04
C GLU A 48 5.64 -32.32 -9.31
N SER A 49 6.49 -33.07 -10.01
CA SER A 49 7.79 -33.53 -9.48
C SER A 49 8.95 -32.56 -9.69
N SER A 50 8.70 -31.42 -10.33
CA SER A 50 9.70 -30.40 -10.66
C SER A 50 9.06 -29.02 -10.70
N GLU A 51 9.89 -27.98 -10.60
CA GLU A 51 9.45 -26.58 -10.73
C GLU A 51 8.82 -26.32 -12.10
N ASN A 52 7.66 -25.68 -12.10
CA ASN A 52 6.94 -25.27 -13.31
C ASN A 52 7.11 -23.76 -13.60
N TYR A 53 6.67 -23.32 -14.77
CA TYR A 53 6.75 -21.90 -15.17
C TYR A 53 6.01 -20.96 -14.20
N HIS A 54 4.92 -21.44 -13.60
CA HIS A 54 4.13 -20.70 -12.62
C HIS A 54 4.77 -20.66 -11.23
N ARG A 55 5.92 -21.33 -11.05
CA ARG A 55 6.61 -21.52 -9.77
C ARG A 55 5.66 -21.99 -8.68
N GLU A 56 4.76 -22.92 -8.99
CA GLU A 56 3.92 -23.57 -7.99
C GLU A 56 4.76 -24.52 -7.10
N PRO A 57 4.31 -24.82 -5.87
CA PRO A 57 4.96 -25.84 -5.05
C PRO A 57 5.10 -27.15 -5.82
N TRP A 58 6.16 -27.91 -5.52
CA TRP A 58 6.40 -29.20 -6.15
C TRP A 58 6.98 -30.18 -5.15
N ALA A 59 6.78 -31.46 -5.39
CA ALA A 59 7.22 -32.51 -4.47
C ALA A 59 7.69 -33.76 -5.22
N TRP A 60 8.71 -34.43 -4.69
CA TRP A 60 9.22 -35.66 -5.29
C TRP A 60 9.55 -36.71 -4.24
N ALA A 61 9.39 -37.96 -4.64
CA ALA A 61 9.71 -39.11 -3.80
C ALA A 61 11.23 -39.23 -3.61
N LYS A 62 11.67 -39.32 -2.36
CA LYS A 62 13.00 -39.85 -2.02
C LYS A 62 12.93 -41.37 -1.87
N ASN A 63 11.83 -41.86 -1.31
CA ASN A 63 11.42 -43.27 -1.28
C ASN A 63 9.90 -43.34 -1.03
N ALA A 64 9.37 -44.55 -0.84
CA ALA A 64 7.94 -44.75 -0.63
C ALA A 64 7.37 -44.01 0.59
N TYR A 65 8.14 -43.79 1.65
CA TYR A 65 7.68 -43.24 2.93
C TYR A 65 8.15 -41.79 3.17
N ARG A 66 9.02 -41.29 2.30
CA ARG A 66 9.66 -39.97 2.42
C ARG A 66 9.65 -39.24 1.09
N TRP A 67 9.02 -38.08 1.09
CA TRP A 67 9.01 -37.15 -0.03
C TRP A 67 9.67 -35.84 0.38
N GLU A 68 10.28 -35.14 -0.58
CA GLU A 68 10.74 -33.77 -0.38
C GLU A 68 9.72 -32.83 -1.02
N LEU A 69 9.24 -31.86 -0.24
CA LEU A 69 8.35 -30.79 -0.66
C LEU A 69 9.16 -29.49 -0.77
N ARG A 70 8.97 -28.77 -1.87
CA ARG A 70 9.51 -27.44 -2.07
C ARG A 70 8.36 -26.46 -2.16
N PRO A 71 8.05 -25.75 -1.05
CA PRO A 71 7.29 -24.51 -1.12
C PRO A 71 8.04 -23.53 -2.02
N THR A 72 7.32 -22.80 -2.85
CA THR A 72 7.87 -21.78 -3.75
C THR A 72 7.50 -20.38 -3.25
N ASP A 73 7.45 -19.39 -4.15
CA ASP A 73 7.08 -18.01 -3.85
C ASP A 73 5.58 -17.81 -3.53
N PHE A 74 4.79 -18.88 -3.39
CA PHE A 74 3.40 -18.82 -2.94
C PHE A 74 3.35 -18.64 -1.42
N VAL A 75 3.30 -17.38 -0.97
CA VAL A 75 3.26 -17.04 0.46
C VAL A 75 1.85 -17.07 1.02
N GLY A 76 1.76 -17.20 2.32
CA GLY A 76 0.51 -17.25 3.06
C GLY A 76 0.14 -18.66 3.50
N ARG A 77 -1.15 -18.93 3.63
CA ARG A 77 -1.69 -20.24 4.03
C ARG A 77 -1.78 -21.16 2.81
N ASN A 78 -0.99 -22.22 2.81
CA ASN A 78 -1.03 -23.26 1.79
C ASN A 78 -1.52 -24.57 2.41
N ASP A 79 -2.64 -25.09 1.91
CA ASP A 79 -3.21 -26.34 2.38
C ASP A 79 -2.76 -27.50 1.47
N PHE A 80 -2.22 -28.54 2.11
CA PHE A 80 -1.69 -29.72 1.45
C PHE A 80 -2.36 -30.99 1.95
N GLU A 81 -2.34 -32.04 1.13
CA GLU A 81 -2.80 -33.37 1.53
C GLU A 81 -1.80 -34.43 1.08
N LEU A 82 -1.43 -35.33 1.99
CA LEU A 82 -0.69 -36.54 1.66
C LEU A 82 -1.67 -37.67 1.35
N GLU A 83 -1.60 -38.25 0.16
CA GLU A 83 -2.40 -39.41 -0.20
C GLU A 83 -1.64 -40.70 0.12
N SER A 84 -2.24 -41.57 0.94
CA SER A 84 -1.75 -42.91 1.25
C SER A 84 -2.79 -43.98 0.95
N THR A 85 -2.45 -45.24 1.24
CA THR A 85 -3.39 -46.38 1.20
C THR A 85 -4.61 -46.19 2.08
N SER A 86 -4.44 -45.52 3.23
CA SER A 86 -5.48 -45.39 4.25
C SER A 86 -6.34 -44.12 4.09
N GLY A 87 -6.03 -43.26 3.10
CA GLY A 87 -6.77 -42.04 2.82
C GLY A 87 -5.85 -40.83 2.64
N ARG A 88 -6.42 -39.63 2.80
CA ARG A 88 -5.69 -38.36 2.72
C ARG A 88 -5.42 -37.80 4.12
N VAL A 89 -4.20 -37.34 4.34
CA VAL A 89 -3.78 -36.68 5.59
C VAL A 89 -3.54 -35.20 5.29
N PRO A 90 -4.43 -34.29 5.74
CA PRO A 90 -4.28 -32.85 5.50
C PRO A 90 -3.23 -32.24 6.43
N PHE A 91 -2.53 -31.23 5.94
CA PHE A 91 -1.67 -30.35 6.74
C PHE A 91 -1.58 -28.96 6.11
N THR A 92 -1.33 -27.94 6.93
CA THR A 92 -1.26 -26.54 6.48
C THR A 92 0.15 -25.99 6.69
N LEU A 93 0.68 -25.31 5.68
CA LEU A 93 1.94 -24.57 5.73
C LEU A 93 1.71 -23.06 5.58
N TYR A 94 2.17 -22.31 6.57
CA TYR A 94 2.30 -20.86 6.51
C TYR A 94 3.67 -20.49 5.97
N VAL A 95 3.71 -20.15 4.68
CA VAL A 95 4.93 -19.83 3.93
C VAL A 95 5.17 -18.32 4.01
N TYR A 96 6.25 -17.88 4.66
CA TYR A 96 6.57 -16.46 4.79
C TYR A 96 7.63 -15.99 3.77
N PRO A 97 7.58 -14.71 3.33
CA PRO A 97 8.47 -14.17 2.30
C PRO A 97 9.89 -13.93 2.83
N ALA A 98 10.72 -14.97 2.82
CA ALA A 98 12.09 -14.95 3.35
C ALA A 98 13.01 -13.96 2.62
N LYS A 99 12.73 -13.67 1.34
CA LYS A 99 13.45 -12.65 0.57
C LYS A 99 13.19 -11.22 1.08
N LEU A 100 12.11 -11.00 1.84
CA LEU A 100 11.89 -9.74 2.56
C LEU A 100 12.58 -9.78 3.92
N SER A 101 12.43 -10.82 4.72
CA SER A 101 13.16 -10.95 5.99
C SER A 101 13.35 -12.40 6.37
N SER A 102 14.52 -12.74 6.93
CA SER A 102 14.76 -14.07 7.50
C SER A 102 13.95 -14.31 8.78
N ASP A 103 13.62 -13.24 9.51
CA ASP A 103 12.76 -13.27 10.69
C ASP A 103 11.28 -13.37 10.26
N PRO A 104 10.55 -14.41 10.71
CA PRO A 104 9.17 -14.62 10.27
C PRO A 104 8.22 -13.48 10.66
N GLN A 105 8.39 -12.88 11.86
CA GLN A 105 7.52 -11.79 12.31
C GLN A 105 7.69 -10.55 11.41
N SER A 106 8.94 -10.20 11.13
CA SER A 106 9.30 -9.12 10.21
C SER A 106 8.83 -9.41 8.79
N ALA A 107 8.98 -10.64 8.29
CA ALA A 107 8.52 -11.02 6.96
C ALA A 107 7.00 -10.85 6.81
N TRP A 108 6.22 -11.29 7.81
CA TRP A 108 4.77 -11.06 7.82
C TRP A 108 4.41 -9.58 7.92
N ARG A 109 5.14 -8.80 8.72
CA ARG A 109 4.96 -7.35 8.79
C ARG A 109 5.15 -6.69 7.42
N TRP A 110 6.17 -7.09 6.67
CA TRP A 110 6.42 -6.55 5.34
C TRP A 110 5.44 -7.03 4.28
N LEU A 111 4.96 -8.27 4.38
CA LEU A 111 3.86 -8.75 3.53
C LEU A 111 2.60 -7.92 3.76
N ARG A 112 2.26 -7.64 5.02
CA ARG A 112 1.12 -6.80 5.41
C ARG A 112 1.25 -5.38 4.84
N HIS A 113 2.45 -4.82 4.89
CA HIS A 113 2.74 -3.52 4.30
C HIS A 113 2.51 -3.53 2.78
N ILE A 114 2.99 -4.56 2.08
CA ILE A 114 2.79 -4.72 0.62
C ILE A 114 1.31 -4.81 0.27
N VAL A 115 0.55 -5.69 0.94
CA VAL A 115 -0.87 -5.91 0.60
C VAL A 115 -1.75 -4.74 0.99
N GLY A 116 -1.43 -4.01 2.08
CA GLY A 116 -2.14 -2.80 2.47
C GLY A 116 -2.12 -1.71 1.40
N ARG A 117 -1.15 -1.74 0.48
CA ARG A 117 -1.09 -0.82 -0.67
C ARG A 117 -1.83 -1.33 -1.91
N VAL A 118 -2.30 -2.57 -1.90
CA VAL A 118 -2.97 -3.23 -3.02
C VAL A 118 -4.25 -3.91 -2.54
N PRO A 119 -5.37 -3.16 -2.37
CA PRO A 119 -6.60 -3.67 -1.74
C PRO A 119 -7.16 -4.95 -2.37
N SER A 120 -7.16 -5.06 -3.70
CA SER A 120 -7.65 -6.26 -4.43
C SER A 120 -6.84 -7.53 -4.13
N LEU A 121 -5.59 -7.41 -3.68
CA LEU A 121 -4.75 -8.54 -3.30
C LEU A 121 -4.83 -8.84 -1.80
N THR A 122 -5.28 -7.88 -0.98
CA THR A 122 -5.58 -8.09 0.44
C THR A 122 -6.68 -9.13 0.64
N GLU A 123 -7.74 -9.07 -0.17
CA GLU A 123 -8.89 -9.99 -0.08
C GLU A 123 -8.48 -11.44 -0.34
N LYS A 124 -7.55 -11.68 -1.27
CA LYS A 124 -7.07 -13.02 -1.63
C LYS A 124 -6.19 -13.66 -0.56
N LEU A 125 -5.35 -12.87 0.13
CA LEU A 125 -4.55 -13.36 1.26
C LEU A 125 -5.36 -13.47 2.56
N GLY A 126 -6.47 -12.74 2.66
CA GLY A 126 -7.44 -12.88 3.74
C GLY A 126 -6.82 -12.71 5.13
N PHE A 127 -5.95 -11.70 5.32
CA PHE A 127 -5.43 -11.42 6.65
C PHE A 127 -6.58 -11.09 7.61
N PRO A 128 -6.60 -11.66 8.84
CA PRO A 128 -7.57 -11.25 9.85
C PRO A 128 -7.38 -9.75 10.13
N LEU A 129 -8.39 -8.97 9.77
CA LEU A 129 -8.44 -7.57 10.12
C LEU A 129 -8.62 -7.51 11.65
N GLU A 130 -7.68 -6.92 12.39
CA GLU A 130 -8.05 -6.40 13.70
C GLU A 130 -9.00 -5.25 13.43
N VAL A 131 -10.29 -5.49 13.67
CA VAL A 131 -11.34 -4.53 13.40
C VAL A 131 -11.11 -3.28 14.24
N GLN A 132 -10.65 -2.22 13.59
CA GLN A 132 -11.19 -0.88 13.82
C GLN A 132 -11.87 -0.42 12.53
N GLY A 133 -13.20 -0.55 12.49
CA GLY A 133 -14.11 0.16 11.58
C GLY A 133 -13.95 -0.05 10.07
N THR A 134 -14.77 -0.97 9.53
CA THR A 134 -15.32 -1.03 8.16
C THR A 134 -15.00 0.13 7.20
N LEU A 135 -14.16 -0.13 6.20
CA LEU A 135 -14.13 0.65 4.95
C LEU A 135 -15.32 0.25 4.09
N SER A 136 -16.21 1.20 3.81
CA SER A 136 -17.28 1.05 2.81
C SER A 136 -16.68 0.93 1.40
N GLU A 137 -17.33 0.16 0.53
CA GLU A 137 -16.99 -0.22 -0.85
C GLU A 137 -16.76 0.94 -1.87
N GLY A 138 -16.59 2.19 -1.42
CA GLY A 138 -16.48 3.37 -2.28
C GLY A 138 -15.07 3.92 -2.51
N THR A 139 -14.06 3.48 -1.77
CA THR A 139 -12.73 4.16 -1.76
C THR A 139 -11.55 3.20 -1.86
N GLN A 140 -11.75 1.97 -2.33
CA GLN A 140 -10.67 0.98 -2.58
C GLN A 140 -9.88 1.26 -3.87
N ALA A 141 -9.71 2.52 -4.23
CA ALA A 141 -8.84 2.88 -5.33
C ALA A 141 -7.39 2.80 -4.84
N LEU A 142 -6.55 2.03 -5.56
CA LEU A 142 -5.09 2.07 -5.49
C LEU A 142 -4.58 3.53 -5.53
N GLU A 143 -4.53 4.17 -4.37
CA GLU A 143 -4.04 5.52 -4.18
C GLU A 143 -2.59 5.44 -3.71
N GLY A 144 -1.69 5.88 -4.59
CA GLY A 144 -0.28 6.13 -4.30
C GLY A 144 -0.06 7.32 -3.36
N SER A 145 -0.78 7.38 -2.24
CA SER A 145 -0.47 8.28 -1.14
C SER A 145 0.39 7.55 -0.11
N GLY A 146 1.69 7.83 -0.12
CA GLY A 146 2.76 7.18 0.62
C GLY A 146 2.69 7.25 2.16
N ALA A 147 1.66 6.73 2.81
CA ALA A 147 1.46 6.94 4.25
C ALA A 147 1.58 5.72 5.17
N SER A 148 2.35 4.69 4.82
CA SER A 148 2.80 3.71 5.83
C SER A 148 4.07 4.21 6.51
N GLY A 149 3.97 4.60 7.79
CA GLY A 149 5.10 5.05 8.63
C GLY A 149 5.26 6.56 8.75
N PHE A 150 6.42 7.00 9.27
CA PHE A 150 6.75 8.41 9.60
C PHE A 150 6.44 9.46 8.52
N GLU A 151 6.72 9.20 7.25
CA GLU A 151 6.49 10.15 6.14
C GLU A 151 4.98 10.35 5.88
N GLY A 152 4.16 9.33 6.14
CA GLY A 152 2.70 9.43 6.17
C GLY A 152 2.20 10.36 7.25
N LEU A 153 2.76 10.24 8.47
CA LEU A 153 2.37 11.11 9.58
C LEU A 153 2.77 12.57 9.33
N ILE A 154 3.94 12.82 8.74
CA ILE A 154 4.40 14.17 8.37
C ILE A 154 3.54 14.79 7.27
N THR A 155 3.02 14.01 6.33
CA THR A 155 2.19 14.51 5.23
C THR A 155 0.71 14.66 5.63
N LEU A 156 0.20 13.77 6.47
CA LEU A 156 -1.18 13.80 6.96
C LEU A 156 -1.41 14.90 8.00
N ALA A 157 -0.48 15.11 8.94
CA ALA A 157 -0.69 16.05 10.04
C ALA A 157 -0.91 17.52 9.59
N PRO A 158 -0.17 18.08 8.61
CA PRO A 158 -0.44 19.42 8.09
C PRO A 158 -1.77 19.52 7.35
N ARG A 159 -2.17 18.49 6.60
CA ARG A 159 -3.46 18.43 5.88
C ARG A 159 -4.62 18.38 6.86
N LEU A 160 -4.52 17.53 7.89
CA LEU A 160 -5.49 17.48 8.98
C LEU A 160 -5.54 18.82 9.74
N ASN A 161 -4.39 19.44 10.02
CA ASN A 161 -4.33 20.75 10.67
C ASN A 161 -5.03 21.83 9.84
N ALA A 162 -4.73 21.95 8.55
CA ALA A 162 -5.39 22.90 7.66
C ALA A 162 -6.91 22.68 7.60
N LEU A 163 -7.35 21.41 7.54
CA LEU A 163 -8.77 21.08 7.57
C LEU A 163 -9.42 21.41 8.92
N SER A 164 -8.71 21.18 10.02
CA SER A 164 -9.17 21.47 11.38
C SER A 164 -9.34 22.98 11.59
N GLU A 165 -8.34 23.78 11.19
CA GLU A 165 -8.40 25.25 11.26
C GLU A 165 -9.55 25.80 10.41
N ARG A 166 -9.75 25.25 9.20
CA ARG A 166 -10.88 25.61 8.34
C ARG A 166 -12.24 25.26 8.98
N LEU A 167 -12.35 24.12 9.64
CA LEU A 167 -13.56 23.67 10.34
C LEU A 167 -13.86 24.49 11.61
N LEU A 168 -12.83 25.00 12.31
CA LEU A 168 -13.02 25.93 13.43
C LEU A 168 -13.40 27.33 12.95
N GLY A 169 -12.81 27.77 11.83
CA GLY A 169 -13.03 29.09 11.24
C GLY A 169 -14.38 29.26 10.55
N ALA A 170 -14.96 28.19 9.97
CA ALA A 170 -16.21 28.25 9.22
C ALA A 170 -17.46 28.43 10.14
N PRO A 171 -18.19 29.56 10.07
CA PRO A 171 -19.33 29.83 10.96
C PRO A 171 -20.66 29.19 10.52
N GLU A 172 -20.82 28.79 9.26
CA GLU A 172 -22.14 28.84 8.64
C GLU A 172 -22.93 27.53 8.58
N HIS A 173 -22.29 26.36 8.73
CA HIS A 173 -22.92 25.11 8.27
C HIS A 173 -23.50 24.21 9.36
N LEU A 174 -23.27 24.49 10.65
CA LEU A 174 -23.68 23.61 11.75
C LEU A 174 -24.24 24.42 12.93
N SER A 175 -25.05 25.43 12.63
CA SER A 175 -25.79 26.16 13.66
C SER A 175 -27.20 25.59 13.79
N GLN A 176 -27.59 25.24 15.01
CA GLN A 176 -29.00 25.00 15.30
C GLN A 176 -29.66 26.35 15.58
N ARG A 177 -30.85 26.53 15.00
CA ARG A 177 -31.72 27.65 15.31
C ARG A 177 -32.18 27.48 16.74
N ARG A 178 -31.71 28.34 17.64
CA ARG A 178 -32.14 28.36 19.03
C ARG A 178 -32.71 29.75 19.31
N PHE A 179 -34.02 29.78 19.49
CA PHE A 179 -34.72 30.99 19.87
C PHE A 179 -34.17 31.52 21.19
N ARG A 180 -33.73 32.79 21.18
CA ARG A 180 -33.29 33.50 22.38
C ARG A 180 -34.28 34.61 22.66
N LEU A 181 -34.82 34.65 23.86
CA LEU A 181 -35.63 35.76 24.35
C LEU A 181 -34.70 36.89 24.82
N GLU A 182 -34.89 38.08 24.27
CA GLU A 182 -34.22 39.30 24.73
C GLU A 182 -35.26 40.34 25.14
N ARG A 183 -34.96 41.07 26.22
CA ARG A 183 -35.83 42.10 26.77
C ARG A 183 -35.24 43.49 26.54
N GLY A 184 -36.02 44.42 26.01
CA GLY A 184 -35.66 45.84 25.88
C GLY A 184 -35.57 46.37 24.43
N GLY A 185 -35.31 47.68 24.30
CA GLY A 185 -35.41 48.41 23.02
C GLY A 185 -34.18 48.34 22.11
N GLN A 186 -33.08 47.71 22.54
CA GLN A 186 -31.88 47.53 21.72
C GLN A 186 -31.64 46.03 21.54
N LEU A 187 -32.01 45.52 20.37
CA LEU A 187 -31.97 44.10 20.04
C LEU A 187 -30.62 43.72 19.42
N SER A 188 -30.00 42.65 19.91
CA SER A 188 -28.65 42.23 19.53
C SER A 188 -28.57 41.43 18.23
N GLY A 189 -29.69 41.18 17.56
CA GLY A 189 -29.76 40.36 16.33
C GLY A 189 -31.09 40.45 15.58
N ALA A 190 -31.26 39.60 14.58
CA ALA A 190 -32.48 39.53 13.79
C ALA A 190 -33.64 38.90 14.60
N VAL A 191 -34.78 39.58 14.62
CA VAL A 191 -36.00 39.14 15.30
C VAL A 191 -36.74 38.14 14.41
N ASP A 192 -37.11 36.99 14.98
CA ASP A 192 -38.10 36.11 14.38
C ASP A 192 -39.49 36.60 14.79
N TRP A 193 -40.13 37.35 13.90
CA TRP A 193 -41.43 37.97 14.18
C TRP A 193 -42.55 36.96 14.34
N GLU A 194 -42.50 35.82 13.64
CA GLU A 194 -43.50 34.76 13.77
C GLU A 194 -43.43 34.14 15.17
N ALA A 195 -42.22 33.72 15.59
CA ALA A 195 -42.02 33.17 16.93
C ALA A 195 -42.24 34.21 18.05
N THR A 196 -41.96 35.49 17.80
CA THR A 196 -42.23 36.58 18.75
C THR A 196 -43.73 36.79 18.95
N LEU A 197 -44.51 36.78 17.86
CA LEU A 197 -45.96 36.93 17.91
C LEU A 197 -46.62 35.72 18.59
N ASP A 198 -46.16 34.51 18.32
CA ASP A 198 -46.61 33.30 19.03
C ASP A 198 -46.30 33.35 20.53
N HIS A 199 -45.08 33.77 20.88
CA HIS A 199 -44.67 33.96 22.28
C HIS A 199 -45.58 34.97 22.98
N TRP A 200 -45.88 36.11 22.36
CA TRP A 200 -46.85 37.09 22.87
C TRP A 200 -48.26 36.52 23.00
N GLY A 201 -48.72 35.76 22.00
CA GLY A 201 -50.02 35.08 22.02
C GLY A 201 -50.16 34.03 23.13
N SER A 202 -49.04 33.46 23.58
CA SER A 202 -48.96 32.47 24.66
C SER A 202 -48.73 33.08 26.07
N GLY A 203 -48.76 34.40 26.20
CA GLY A 203 -48.62 35.12 27.48
C GLY A 203 -47.28 35.82 27.70
N GLY A 204 -46.44 35.90 26.67
CA GLY A 204 -45.20 36.69 26.68
C GLY A 204 -45.44 38.20 26.80
N ALA A 205 -44.45 38.94 27.30
CA ALA A 205 -44.58 40.38 27.53
C ALA A 205 -44.54 41.17 26.20
N VAL A 206 -45.72 41.55 25.72
CA VAL A 206 -45.91 42.29 24.46
C VAL A 206 -45.09 43.58 24.45
N GLY A 207 -44.31 43.78 23.38
CA GLY A 207 -43.48 44.96 23.18
C GLY A 207 -42.26 45.08 24.11
N LEU A 208 -42.03 44.09 24.98
CA LEU A 208 -40.88 44.04 25.89
C LEU A 208 -39.98 42.84 25.62
N GLU A 209 -40.53 41.71 25.16
CA GLU A 209 -39.81 40.49 24.84
C GLU A 209 -39.81 40.23 23.34
N HIS A 210 -38.64 40.01 22.77
CA HIS A 210 -38.47 39.63 21.36
C HIS A 210 -37.76 38.30 21.26
N VAL A 211 -38.26 37.43 20.38
CA VAL A 211 -37.61 36.17 20.04
C VAL A 211 -36.64 36.43 18.91
N LEU A 212 -35.35 36.27 19.18
CA LEU A 212 -34.28 36.44 18.22
C LEU A 212 -33.91 35.10 17.58
N ASP A 213 -33.55 35.16 16.30
CA ASP A 213 -32.93 34.05 15.59
C ASP A 213 -31.48 33.89 16.07
N GLY A 214 -31.31 33.17 17.18
CA GLY A 214 -30.02 32.81 17.73
C GLY A 214 -29.46 31.56 17.05
N ARG A 215 -28.52 31.73 16.12
CA ARG A 215 -27.73 30.60 15.59
C ARG A 215 -26.63 30.24 16.59
N GLN A 216 -26.81 29.16 17.35
CA GLN A 216 -25.73 28.61 18.19
C GLN A 216 -24.97 27.54 17.41
N ARG A 217 -23.63 27.63 17.43
CA ARG A 217 -22.77 26.58 16.88
C ARG A 217 -22.99 25.29 17.67
N VAL A 218 -23.27 24.20 16.96
CA VAL A 218 -23.33 22.86 17.53
C VAL A 218 -21.97 22.18 17.31
N TRP A 219 -21.24 21.99 18.40
CA TRP A 219 -19.92 21.36 18.35
C TRP A 219 -20.01 19.84 18.31
N ASN A 220 -21.02 19.23 18.93
CA ASN A 220 -21.14 17.78 19.05
C ASN A 220 -21.78 17.14 17.80
N THR A 221 -21.10 17.23 16.66
CA THR A 221 -21.53 16.65 15.38
C THR A 221 -20.62 15.50 14.94
N PRO A 222 -21.09 14.59 14.07
CA PRO A 222 -20.25 13.51 13.51
C PRO A 222 -18.92 14.03 12.94
N THR A 223 -18.93 15.18 12.25
CA THR A 223 -17.71 15.81 11.70
C THR A 223 -16.66 16.11 12.76
N TYR A 224 -17.05 16.77 13.86
CA TYR A 224 -16.11 17.16 14.91
C TYR A 224 -15.67 15.96 15.77
N ARG A 225 -16.54 14.96 15.95
CA ARG A 225 -16.17 13.69 16.60
C ARG A 225 -15.13 12.93 15.78
N LEU A 226 -15.34 12.82 14.46
CA LEU A 226 -14.37 12.20 13.54
C LEU A 226 -13.04 12.97 13.54
N LEU A 227 -13.08 14.30 13.58
CA LEU A 227 -11.87 15.14 13.62
C LEU A 227 -11.03 14.85 14.86
N LEU A 228 -11.66 14.83 16.05
CA LEU A 228 -10.97 14.51 17.30
C LEU A 228 -10.45 13.07 17.31
N HIS A 229 -11.26 12.12 16.81
CA HIS A 229 -10.84 10.73 16.68
C HIS A 229 -9.60 10.57 15.78
N PHE A 230 -9.53 11.32 14.68
CA PHE A 230 -8.38 11.30 13.79
C PHE A 230 -7.12 11.88 14.46
N TRP A 231 -7.24 12.97 15.21
CA TRP A 231 -6.12 13.49 15.99
C TRP A 231 -5.62 12.47 17.04
N ASP A 232 -6.53 11.78 17.72
CA ASP A 232 -6.19 10.75 18.70
C ASP A 232 -5.45 9.56 18.05
N PHE A 233 -5.91 9.16 16.87
CA PHE A 233 -5.27 8.15 16.05
C PHE A 233 -3.84 8.55 15.64
N LEU A 234 -3.65 9.77 15.12
CA LEU A 234 -2.32 10.24 14.69
C LEU A 234 -1.33 10.31 15.86
N VAL A 235 -1.77 10.80 17.02
CA VAL A 235 -0.93 10.84 18.23
C VAL A 235 -0.56 9.43 18.68
N SER A 236 -1.52 8.51 18.69
CA SER A 236 -1.28 7.12 19.09
C SER A 236 -0.29 6.43 18.15
N ARG A 237 -0.40 6.67 16.84
CA ARG A 237 0.53 6.13 15.84
C ARG A 237 1.92 6.74 15.96
N ALA A 238 2.02 8.05 16.14
CA ALA A 238 3.30 8.73 16.31
C ALA A 238 4.06 8.25 17.57
N ARG A 239 3.35 7.84 18.62
CA ARG A 239 3.95 7.23 19.83
C ARG A 239 4.44 5.80 19.62
N ALA A 240 3.78 5.04 18.74
CA ALA A 240 4.12 3.65 18.47
C ALA A 240 5.27 3.50 17.45
N GLU A 241 5.59 4.56 16.70
CA GLU A 241 6.63 4.54 15.68
C GLU A 241 8.01 4.77 16.29
N GLU A 242 8.92 3.80 16.13
CA GLU A 242 10.29 3.90 16.63
C GLU A 242 11.14 4.89 15.80
N GLY A 243 11.94 5.71 16.48
CA GLY A 243 12.86 6.66 15.83
C GLY A 243 12.22 7.99 15.39
N LEU A 244 10.98 8.26 15.82
CA LEU A 244 10.29 9.51 15.56
C LEU A 244 10.82 10.64 16.46
N ASP A 245 10.96 11.86 15.91
CA ASP A 245 11.38 13.03 16.69
C ASP A 245 10.39 13.28 17.84
N PRO A 246 10.83 13.19 19.11
CA PRO A 246 9.96 13.43 20.26
C PRO A 246 9.30 14.82 20.23
N HIS A 247 9.95 15.82 19.62
CA HIS A 247 9.36 17.15 19.44
C HIS A 247 8.19 17.14 18.45
N PHE A 248 8.21 16.30 17.43
CA PHE A 248 7.08 16.15 16.52
C PHE A 248 5.88 15.52 17.22
N VAL A 249 6.08 14.45 17.99
CA VAL A 249 5.01 13.82 18.80
C VAL A 249 4.39 14.84 19.74
N ARG A 250 5.22 15.63 20.45
CA ARG A 250 4.74 16.69 21.35
C ARG A 250 3.92 17.76 20.62
N ARG A 251 4.33 18.18 19.42
CA ARG A 251 3.55 19.14 18.60
C ARG A 251 2.18 18.59 18.21
N LEU A 252 2.09 17.29 17.88
CA LEU A 252 0.80 16.65 17.60
C LEU A 252 -0.10 16.62 18.84
N GLU A 253 0.47 16.29 20.01
CA GLU A 253 -0.26 16.30 21.29
C GLU A 253 -0.76 17.70 21.67
N GLU A 254 0.10 18.72 21.53
CA GLU A 254 -0.25 20.12 21.75
C GLU A 254 -1.39 20.55 20.82
N ARG A 255 -1.33 20.16 19.53
CA ARG A 255 -2.38 20.46 18.54
C ARG A 255 -3.68 19.74 18.84
N ARG A 256 -3.64 18.44 19.12
CA ARG A 256 -4.81 17.68 19.58
C ARG A 256 -5.43 18.33 20.81
N GLY A 257 -4.61 18.73 21.79
CA GLY A 257 -5.06 19.41 23.01
C GLY A 257 -5.70 20.77 22.74
N HIS A 258 -5.18 21.52 21.77
CA HIS A 258 -5.79 22.78 21.32
C HIS A 258 -7.19 22.54 20.72
N PHE A 259 -7.32 21.59 19.80
CA PHE A 259 -8.63 21.28 19.18
C PHE A 259 -9.64 20.72 20.19
N GLY A 260 -9.20 19.87 21.12
CA GLY A 260 -10.07 19.38 22.19
C GLY A 260 -10.63 20.49 23.09
N ARG A 261 -9.84 21.54 23.38
CA ARG A 261 -10.32 22.72 24.12
C ARG A 261 -11.23 23.62 23.29
N ALA A 262 -10.97 23.74 21.99
CA ALA A 262 -11.78 24.54 21.07
C ALA A 262 -13.15 23.91 20.75
N LEU A 263 -13.30 22.60 20.99
CA LEU A 263 -14.51 21.81 20.72
C LEU A 263 -15.10 21.23 22.02
N PRO A 264 -15.66 22.05 22.91
CA PRO A 264 -16.16 21.58 24.20
C PRO A 264 -17.40 20.70 24.03
N GLY A 265 -17.46 19.60 24.79
CA GLY A 265 -18.64 18.72 24.86
C GLY A 265 -18.85 17.81 23.65
N VAL A 266 -17.82 17.65 22.80
CA VAL A 266 -17.83 16.66 21.71
C VAL A 266 -17.61 15.26 22.30
N GLY A 267 -18.54 14.35 22.04
CA GLY A 267 -18.47 12.96 22.50
C GLY A 267 -17.52 12.09 21.68
N ALA A 268 -17.39 10.82 22.05
CA ALA A 268 -16.67 9.85 21.25
C ALA A 268 -17.38 9.60 19.91
N TRP A 269 -16.62 9.37 18.85
CA TRP A 269 -17.14 8.90 17.56
C TRP A 269 -17.80 7.52 17.75
N GLN A 270 -18.99 7.32 17.15
CA GLN A 270 -19.69 6.03 17.15
C GLN A 270 -19.83 5.50 15.72
N GLU A 271 -19.46 4.24 15.51
CA GLU A 271 -19.41 3.60 14.18
C GLU A 271 -20.76 3.61 13.43
N LYS A 272 -21.89 3.61 14.14
CA LYS A 272 -23.24 3.71 13.55
C LYS A 272 -23.52 5.04 12.85
N GLU A 273 -22.67 6.06 13.06
CA GLU A 273 -22.76 7.37 12.42
C GLU A 273 -22.13 7.40 11.02
N ALA A 274 -21.49 6.32 10.56
CA ALA A 274 -20.90 6.20 9.22
C ALA A 274 -21.92 6.21 8.07
N GLY A 275 -23.19 5.88 8.36
CA GLY A 275 -24.31 6.01 7.40
C GLY A 275 -24.84 7.45 7.24
N PHE A 276 -24.24 8.42 7.93
CA PHE A 276 -24.61 9.83 7.83
C PHE A 276 -24.28 10.35 6.43
N ARG A 277 -25.30 10.81 5.68
CA ARG A 277 -25.06 11.46 4.39
C ARG A 277 -24.25 12.74 4.62
N PRO A 278 -23.04 12.85 4.04
CA PRO A 278 -22.15 13.95 4.36
C PRO A 278 -22.72 15.27 3.81
N ALA A 279 -23.24 16.10 4.71
CA ALA A 279 -23.86 17.37 4.35
C ALA A 279 -22.84 18.43 3.86
N SER A 280 -21.55 18.28 4.17
CA SER A 280 -20.51 19.28 3.84
C SER A 280 -19.31 18.67 3.09
N SER A 281 -18.70 19.49 2.22
CA SER A 281 -17.44 19.17 1.54
C SER A 281 -16.28 18.92 2.52
N ALA A 282 -16.30 19.61 3.67
CA ALA A 282 -15.30 19.42 4.71
C ALA A 282 -15.42 18.06 5.44
N HIS A 283 -16.64 17.54 5.62
CA HIS A 283 -16.84 16.19 6.16
C HIS A 283 -16.37 15.12 5.18
N ARG A 284 -16.63 15.29 3.87
CA ARG A 284 -16.10 14.40 2.82
C ARG A 284 -14.57 14.39 2.80
N ALA A 285 -13.95 15.56 2.80
CA ALA A 285 -12.49 15.68 2.86
C ALA A 285 -11.89 15.03 4.12
N LEU A 286 -12.61 15.06 5.25
CA LEU A 286 -12.17 14.41 6.48
C LEU A 286 -12.29 12.87 6.39
N LEU A 287 -13.37 12.36 5.79
CA LEU A 287 -13.55 10.93 5.53
C LEU A 287 -12.52 10.40 4.52
N GLU A 288 -12.20 11.16 3.48
CA GLU A 288 -11.15 10.84 2.51
C GLU A 288 -9.79 10.73 3.19
N LEU A 289 -9.40 11.75 3.98
CA LEU A 289 -8.16 11.71 4.76
C LEU A 289 -8.15 10.57 5.78
N TRP A 290 -9.28 10.27 6.42
CA TRP A 290 -9.40 9.16 7.36
C TRP A 290 -9.25 7.81 6.66
N SER A 291 -9.84 7.65 5.47
CA SER A 291 -9.67 6.47 4.62
C SER A 291 -8.21 6.28 4.21
N GLU A 292 -7.54 7.36 3.79
CA GLU A 292 -6.10 7.38 3.48
C GLU A 292 -5.24 6.94 4.67
N ALA A 293 -5.54 7.45 5.87
CA ALA A 293 -4.79 7.12 7.08
C ALA A 293 -5.10 5.71 7.62
N SER A 294 -6.35 5.25 7.56
CA SER A 294 -6.78 3.95 8.08
C SER A 294 -6.36 2.80 7.18
N SER A 295 -6.44 2.96 5.85
CA SER A 295 -5.90 1.99 4.88
C SER A 295 -4.39 1.77 5.06
N ALA A 296 -3.65 2.84 5.34
CA ALA A 296 -2.22 2.78 5.64
C ALA A 296 -1.89 2.20 7.04
N SER A 297 -2.92 2.01 7.88
CA SER A 297 -2.81 1.68 9.30
C SER A 297 -3.50 0.38 9.69
N LEU A 298 -4.00 -0.40 8.73
CA LEU A 298 -4.57 -1.72 9.00
C LEU A 298 -3.56 -2.57 9.79
N SER A 299 -3.81 -2.76 11.09
CA SER A 299 -3.11 -3.79 11.86
C SER A 299 -3.76 -5.11 11.49
N TYR A 300 -3.08 -5.88 10.67
CA TYR A 300 -3.47 -7.26 10.43
C TYR A 300 -2.97 -8.09 11.62
N GLY A 301 -3.89 -8.50 12.48
CA GLY A 301 -3.63 -9.51 13.49
C GLY A 301 -3.58 -10.89 12.85
N GLY A 302 -2.77 -11.79 13.40
CA GLY A 302 -2.76 -13.20 12.98
C GLY A 302 -2.11 -13.50 11.63
N LEU A 303 -2.16 -14.78 11.25
CA LEU A 303 -1.62 -15.33 10.00
C LEU A 303 -2.64 -15.19 8.86
N PRO A 304 -2.18 -15.07 7.59
CA PRO A 304 -3.08 -14.97 6.44
C PRO A 304 -3.95 -16.23 6.30
N GLN A 305 -5.14 -16.09 5.71
CA GLN A 305 -6.07 -17.21 5.48
C GLN A 305 -6.03 -17.77 4.05
N GLY A 306 -5.36 -17.09 3.12
CA GLY A 306 -5.12 -17.56 1.75
C GLY A 306 -3.64 -17.55 1.37
N SER A 307 -3.36 -17.92 0.12
CA SER A 307 -2.02 -17.83 -0.47
C SER A 307 -1.98 -17.10 -1.81
N LEU A 308 -0.82 -16.54 -2.13
CA LEU A 308 -0.60 -15.77 -3.36
C LEU A 308 0.88 -15.81 -3.76
N GLY A 309 1.14 -15.76 -5.08
CA GLY A 309 2.50 -15.66 -5.61
C GLY A 309 3.14 -14.30 -5.31
N MET A 310 4.27 -14.28 -4.61
CA MET A 310 4.98 -13.06 -4.23
C MET A 310 5.52 -12.26 -5.40
N ALA A 311 5.85 -12.90 -6.53
CA ALA A 311 6.36 -12.20 -7.69
C ALA A 311 5.36 -11.13 -8.19
N ALA A 312 4.11 -11.53 -8.38
CA ALA A 312 3.04 -10.62 -8.79
C ALA A 312 2.71 -9.57 -7.72
N LEU A 313 2.67 -9.97 -6.44
CA LEU A 313 2.45 -9.03 -5.33
C LEU A 313 3.52 -7.93 -5.29
N PHE A 314 4.78 -8.34 -5.38
CA PHE A 314 5.93 -7.46 -5.31
C PHE A 314 5.99 -6.52 -6.51
N GLU A 315 5.71 -7.01 -7.71
CA GLU A 315 5.65 -6.22 -8.94
C GLU A 315 4.62 -5.08 -8.87
N VAL A 316 3.38 -5.39 -8.48
CA VAL A 316 2.32 -4.38 -8.33
C VAL A 316 2.67 -3.36 -7.25
N TRP A 317 3.24 -3.81 -6.12
CA TRP A 317 3.67 -2.92 -5.05
C TRP A 317 4.81 -1.99 -5.50
N VAL A 318 5.81 -2.51 -6.22
CA VAL A 318 6.90 -1.70 -6.80
C VAL A 318 6.35 -0.65 -7.75
N ALA A 319 5.37 -0.98 -8.60
CA ALA A 319 4.74 0.00 -9.49
C ALA A 319 4.07 1.14 -8.71
N CYS A 320 3.34 0.81 -7.64
CA CYS A 320 2.66 1.79 -6.79
C CYS A 320 3.65 2.70 -6.05
N GLU A 321 4.68 2.12 -5.44
CA GLU A 321 5.70 2.88 -4.71
C GLU A 321 6.55 3.74 -5.65
N LEU A 322 6.95 3.21 -6.81
CA LEU A 322 7.67 3.99 -7.81
C LEU A 322 6.82 5.17 -8.33
N ALA A 323 5.53 4.96 -8.56
CA ALA A 323 4.61 6.03 -8.92
C ALA A 323 4.57 7.10 -7.81
N ALA A 324 4.46 6.70 -6.54
CA ALA A 324 4.46 7.63 -5.41
C ALA A 324 5.76 8.43 -5.30
N LEU A 325 6.93 7.79 -5.49
CA LEU A 325 8.24 8.45 -5.47
C LEU A 325 8.38 9.53 -6.56
N LEU A 326 7.75 9.29 -7.71
CA LEU A 326 7.68 10.20 -8.86
C LEU A 326 6.54 11.23 -8.77
N GLY A 327 5.76 11.23 -7.68
CA GLY A 327 4.60 12.13 -7.52
C GLY A 327 3.45 11.84 -8.50
N CYS A 328 3.36 10.61 -9.00
CA CYS A 328 2.31 10.17 -9.90
C CYS A 328 1.12 9.60 -9.12
N THR A 329 -0.09 9.88 -9.61
CA THR A 329 -1.35 9.33 -9.09
C THR A 329 -2.01 8.45 -10.14
N ARG A 330 -2.75 7.44 -9.72
CA ARG A 330 -3.38 6.49 -10.65
C ARG A 330 -4.43 7.22 -11.50
N ARG A 331 -4.29 7.16 -12.83
CA ARG A 331 -5.23 7.73 -13.79
C ARG A 331 -6.24 6.72 -14.28
N SER A 332 -5.79 5.50 -14.58
CA SER A 332 -6.63 4.43 -15.10
C SER A 332 -6.10 3.07 -14.68
N ALA A 333 -7.01 2.12 -14.50
CA ALA A 333 -6.72 0.71 -14.28
C ALA A 333 -7.57 -0.12 -15.25
N LEU A 334 -6.96 -1.14 -15.82
CA LEU A 334 -7.58 -2.14 -16.66
C LEU A 334 -7.15 -3.50 -16.12
N GLU A 335 -8.07 -4.44 -16.05
CA GLU A 335 -7.71 -5.86 -15.91
C GLU A 335 -7.80 -6.48 -17.29
N ASP A 336 -6.76 -7.21 -17.70
CA ASP A 336 -6.82 -7.98 -18.93
C ASP A 336 -7.65 -9.26 -18.74
N ARG A 337 -7.79 -10.05 -19.82
CA ARG A 337 -8.59 -11.28 -19.82
C ARG A 337 -8.03 -12.37 -18.90
N GLU A 338 -6.78 -12.24 -18.46
CA GLU A 338 -6.10 -13.14 -17.54
C GLU A 338 -6.18 -12.62 -16.09
N GLY A 339 -6.84 -11.48 -15.88
CA GLY A 339 -6.97 -10.82 -14.58
C GLY A 339 -5.68 -10.14 -14.13
N GLN A 340 -4.72 -9.88 -15.03
CA GLN A 340 -3.55 -9.08 -14.70
C GLN A 340 -3.92 -7.60 -14.70
N LEU A 341 -3.48 -6.92 -13.64
CA LEU A 341 -3.68 -5.49 -13.48
C LEU A 341 -2.74 -4.72 -14.41
N ALA A 342 -3.28 -3.78 -15.18
CA ALA A 342 -2.55 -2.80 -15.96
C ALA A 342 -2.98 -1.39 -15.55
N CYS A 343 -2.03 -0.51 -15.28
CA CYS A 343 -2.29 0.80 -14.69
C CYS A 343 -1.46 1.90 -15.36
N THR A 344 -2.08 3.04 -15.63
CA THR A 344 -1.36 4.29 -15.92
C THR A 344 -1.43 5.19 -14.70
N PHE A 345 -0.27 5.69 -14.28
CA PHE A 345 -0.13 6.72 -13.27
C PHE A 345 0.38 8.00 -13.92
N GLN A 346 -0.16 9.14 -13.51
CA GLN A 346 0.18 10.46 -14.03
C GLN A 346 0.53 11.40 -12.88
N GLY A 347 1.70 12.03 -13.00
CA GLY A 347 2.17 13.11 -12.15
C GLY A 347 2.41 14.38 -12.97
N PRO A 348 2.87 15.46 -12.32
CA PRO A 348 3.23 16.70 -13.02
C PRO A 348 4.36 16.47 -14.02
N ASP A 349 5.40 15.74 -13.61
CA ASP A 349 6.64 15.60 -14.38
C ASP A 349 6.77 14.25 -15.09
N PHE A 350 6.00 13.25 -14.68
CA PHE A 350 6.13 11.88 -15.18
C PHE A 350 4.79 11.22 -15.51
N LEU A 351 4.85 10.28 -16.44
CA LEU A 351 3.85 9.25 -16.68
C LEU A 351 4.50 7.88 -16.46
N LEU A 352 3.83 7.02 -15.69
CA LEU A 352 4.25 5.65 -15.41
C LEU A 352 3.17 4.70 -15.94
N ASP A 353 3.57 3.82 -16.85
CA ASP A 353 2.75 2.76 -17.42
C ASP A 353 3.22 1.43 -16.81
N TYR A 354 2.42 0.86 -15.90
CA TYR A 354 2.59 -0.49 -15.37
C TYR A 354 1.70 -1.40 -16.18
N ASN A 355 2.16 -2.57 -16.64
CA ASN A 355 1.19 -3.50 -17.22
C ASN A 355 0.77 -3.27 -18.68
N ILE A 356 1.29 -2.22 -19.33
CA ILE A 356 0.63 -1.63 -20.51
C ILE A 356 1.44 -1.91 -21.78
N PRO A 357 0.85 -2.57 -22.79
CA PRO A 357 1.51 -2.72 -24.07
C PRO A 357 1.57 -1.36 -24.78
N ILE A 358 2.78 -0.91 -25.14
CA ILE A 358 2.94 0.28 -25.96
C ILE A 358 2.91 -0.12 -27.44
N GLN A 359 2.02 0.49 -28.20
CA GLN A 359 1.97 0.36 -29.65
C GLN A 359 2.99 1.31 -30.29
N PHE A 360 3.86 0.79 -31.15
CA PHE A 360 4.76 1.62 -31.96
C PHE A 360 3.95 2.44 -32.97
N GLN A 361 4.22 3.73 -33.08
CA GLN A 361 3.61 4.61 -34.10
C GLN A 361 4.64 5.15 -35.12
N GLY A 362 5.74 4.42 -35.37
CA GLY A 362 6.75 4.82 -36.37
C GLY A 362 6.55 4.22 -37.77
N VAL A 363 7.40 4.63 -38.70
CA VAL A 363 7.36 4.19 -40.11
C VAL A 363 7.72 2.70 -40.18
N GLY A 364 6.76 1.88 -40.61
CA GLY A 364 6.85 0.41 -40.60
C GLY A 364 5.88 -0.29 -39.64
N ALA A 365 5.01 0.46 -38.95
CA ALA A 365 3.98 -0.07 -38.05
C ALA A 365 2.90 -0.89 -38.78
N VAL A 366 3.23 -2.13 -39.15
CA VAL A 366 2.23 -3.17 -39.37
C VAL A 366 1.90 -3.74 -38.01
N GLY A 367 0.84 -3.24 -37.37
CA GLY A 367 -0.06 -3.93 -36.41
C GLY A 367 0.45 -4.76 -35.23
N ASP A 368 1.75 -5.03 -35.12
CA ASP A 368 2.30 -6.01 -34.21
C ASP A 368 2.63 -5.30 -32.90
N LEU A 369 1.89 -5.68 -31.85
CA LEU A 369 2.25 -5.40 -30.47
C LEU A 369 3.69 -5.90 -30.26
N PHE A 370 4.57 -5.07 -29.70
CA PHE A 370 5.92 -5.53 -29.33
C PHE A 370 5.80 -6.78 -28.44
N GLY A 371 6.50 -7.85 -28.79
CA GLY A 371 6.49 -9.10 -28.03
C GLY A 371 7.20 -8.99 -26.67
N ALA A 372 7.96 -7.92 -26.43
CA ALA A 372 8.70 -7.68 -25.20
C ALA A 372 8.06 -6.51 -24.41
N ARG A 373 7.43 -6.84 -23.28
CA ARG A 373 6.75 -5.88 -22.39
C ARG A 373 7.53 -5.75 -21.08
N PRO A 374 8.11 -4.57 -20.77
CA PRO A 374 8.65 -4.33 -19.44
C PRO A 374 7.50 -4.27 -18.44
N ASP A 375 7.78 -4.62 -17.19
CA ASP A 375 6.78 -4.58 -16.12
C ASP A 375 6.31 -3.12 -15.92
N ILE A 376 7.26 -2.18 -15.92
CA ILE A 376 6.98 -0.74 -15.76
C ILE A 376 7.78 0.08 -16.78
N PHE A 377 7.13 1.07 -17.37
CA PHE A 377 7.76 2.09 -18.20
C PHE A 377 7.47 3.49 -17.66
N VAL A 378 8.51 4.33 -17.59
CA VAL A 378 8.39 5.71 -17.14
C VAL A 378 8.89 6.67 -18.21
N ARG A 379 8.13 7.73 -18.46
CA ARG A 379 8.50 8.83 -19.35
C ARG A 379 8.20 10.19 -18.72
N SER A 380 9.01 11.19 -19.03
CA SER A 380 8.66 12.58 -18.68
C SER A 380 7.36 13.00 -19.36
N SER A 381 6.58 13.82 -18.66
CA SER A 381 5.39 14.48 -19.17
C SER A 381 5.73 15.60 -20.16
N ASP A 382 6.91 16.21 -20.02
CA ASP A 382 7.40 17.24 -20.93
C ASP A 382 8.01 16.60 -22.20
N LYS A 383 7.68 17.15 -23.37
CA LYS A 383 8.24 16.72 -24.65
C LYS A 383 9.70 17.14 -24.81
N GLU A 384 10.16 18.14 -24.06
CA GLU A 384 11.54 18.64 -24.11
C GLU A 384 12.49 17.77 -23.26
N GLU A 385 12.03 17.30 -22.08
CA GLU A 385 12.79 16.38 -21.24
C GLU A 385 12.64 14.92 -21.70
N ARG A 386 13.66 14.39 -22.38
CA ARG A 386 13.65 13.00 -22.89
C ARG A 386 14.02 11.96 -21.82
N ILE A 387 13.56 12.11 -20.58
CA ILE A 387 13.76 11.06 -19.57
C ILE A 387 12.82 9.90 -19.89
N ARG A 388 13.41 8.75 -20.19
CA ARG A 388 12.71 7.48 -20.43
C ARG A 388 13.49 6.36 -19.79
N PHE A 389 12.84 5.59 -18.94
CA PHE A 389 13.44 4.40 -18.36
C PHE A 389 12.44 3.26 -18.27
N VAL A 390 12.94 2.05 -18.45
CA VAL A 390 12.19 0.80 -18.31
C VAL A 390 12.63 0.10 -17.04
N VAL A 391 11.70 -0.61 -16.43
CA VAL A 391 11.91 -1.31 -15.18
C VAL A 391 11.39 -2.74 -15.32
N ASP A 392 12.19 -3.66 -14.84
CA ASP A 392 11.89 -5.09 -14.74
C ASP A 392 12.00 -5.50 -13.27
N VAL A 393 10.91 -5.97 -12.70
CA VAL A 393 10.80 -6.32 -11.29
C VAL A 393 11.04 -7.81 -11.13
N LYS A 394 11.93 -8.17 -10.22
CA LYS A 394 12.33 -9.55 -9.99
C LYS A 394 12.31 -9.86 -8.51
N TYR A 395 11.33 -10.66 -8.07
CA TYR A 395 11.28 -11.20 -6.71
C TYR A 395 12.26 -12.37 -6.53
N ARG A 396 13.55 -12.10 -6.68
CA ARG A 396 14.64 -13.08 -6.51
C ARG A 396 15.93 -12.38 -6.13
N ASN A 397 16.87 -13.13 -5.58
CA ASN A 397 18.17 -12.58 -5.23
C ASN A 397 19.09 -12.55 -6.47
N LEU A 398 19.27 -11.36 -7.06
CA LEU A 398 20.08 -11.20 -8.27
C LEU A 398 21.56 -11.58 -8.07
N GLY A 399 22.10 -11.39 -6.86
CA GLY A 399 23.48 -11.70 -6.53
C GLY A 399 23.82 -13.20 -6.58
N ARG A 400 22.80 -14.07 -6.49
CA ARG A 400 22.94 -15.54 -6.51
C ARG A 400 22.57 -16.17 -7.84
N LEU A 401 22.21 -15.37 -8.84
CA LEU A 401 21.87 -15.88 -10.16
C LEU A 401 23.11 -16.41 -10.88
N GLU A 402 22.94 -17.53 -11.57
CA GLU A 402 23.97 -18.04 -12.47
C GLU A 402 24.31 -17.02 -13.59
N PRO A 403 25.55 -17.02 -14.11
CA PRO A 403 25.97 -16.10 -15.16
C PRO A 403 25.11 -16.16 -16.44
N LYS A 404 24.46 -17.30 -16.71
CA LYS A 404 23.50 -17.42 -17.83
C LYS A 404 22.24 -16.60 -17.55
N SER A 405 21.60 -16.79 -16.40
CA SER A 405 20.39 -16.06 -16.01
C SER A 405 20.62 -14.55 -15.93
N GLN A 406 21.80 -14.10 -15.47
CA GLN A 406 22.15 -12.67 -15.49
C GLN A 406 22.27 -12.12 -16.92
N ARG A 407 22.84 -12.89 -17.85
CA ARG A 407 22.91 -12.51 -19.28
C ARG A 407 21.52 -12.45 -19.91
N ASP A 408 20.64 -13.38 -19.57
CA ASP A 408 19.28 -13.42 -20.10
C ASP A 408 18.48 -12.19 -19.65
N ILE A 409 18.56 -11.82 -18.37
CA ILE A 409 17.96 -10.58 -17.84
C ILE A 409 18.52 -9.35 -18.55
N ASN A 410 19.85 -9.27 -18.73
CA ASN A 410 20.47 -8.13 -19.42
C ASN A 410 20.05 -8.05 -20.90
N ASN A 411 19.89 -9.18 -21.59
CA ASN A 411 19.44 -9.22 -22.97
C ASN A 411 17.97 -8.79 -23.09
N GLN A 412 17.11 -9.25 -22.18
CA GLN A 412 15.72 -8.83 -22.09
C GLN A 412 15.60 -7.32 -21.83
N MET A 413 16.41 -6.80 -20.89
CA MET A 413 16.44 -5.37 -20.60
C MET A 413 16.91 -4.53 -21.80
N ARG A 414 17.90 -5.01 -22.56
CA ARG A 414 18.32 -4.34 -23.81
C ARG A 414 17.21 -4.29 -24.85
N ALA A 415 16.43 -5.36 -24.99
CA ALA A 415 15.29 -5.39 -25.88
C ALA A 415 14.25 -4.32 -25.47
N TYR A 416 13.86 -4.29 -24.18
CA TYR A 416 12.97 -3.26 -23.64
C TYR A 416 13.50 -1.85 -23.88
N MET A 417 14.78 -1.60 -23.60
CA MET A 417 15.38 -0.27 -23.81
C MET A 417 15.37 0.15 -25.28
N GLY A 418 15.61 -0.79 -26.20
CA GLY A 418 15.54 -0.56 -27.65
C GLY A 418 14.14 -0.19 -28.10
N ASP A 419 13.14 -0.99 -27.72
CA ASP A 419 11.74 -0.84 -28.13
C ASP A 419 11.10 0.43 -27.56
N TYR A 420 11.44 0.79 -26.33
CA TYR A 420 10.88 1.94 -25.61
C TYR A 420 11.75 3.20 -25.73
N HIS A 421 12.87 3.12 -26.46
CA HIS A 421 13.88 4.17 -26.59
C HIS A 421 14.32 4.74 -25.22
N ALA A 422 14.48 3.86 -24.24
CA ALA A 422 14.88 4.21 -22.90
C ALA A 422 16.41 4.26 -22.77
N ARG A 423 16.92 5.28 -22.07
CA ARG A 423 18.36 5.42 -21.78
C ARG A 423 18.79 4.69 -20.52
N LEU A 424 17.83 4.26 -19.71
CA LEU A 424 18.05 3.53 -18.48
C LEU A 424 17.12 2.32 -18.43
N GLY A 425 17.69 1.16 -18.16
CA GLY A 425 16.96 -0.03 -17.78
C GLY A 425 17.31 -0.40 -16.34
N LEU A 426 16.32 -0.51 -15.45
CA LEU A 426 16.53 -0.88 -14.06
C LEU A 426 15.90 -2.22 -13.75
N VAL A 427 16.68 -3.13 -13.16
CA VAL A 427 16.13 -4.31 -12.50
C VAL A 427 15.90 -3.98 -11.03
N LEU A 428 14.67 -4.18 -10.54
CA LEU A 428 14.31 -3.94 -9.13
C LEU A 428 14.06 -5.26 -8.40
N TRP A 429 14.62 -5.43 -7.21
CA TRP A 429 14.45 -6.64 -6.38
C TRP A 429 14.41 -6.27 -4.90
N PRO A 430 13.81 -7.11 -4.03
CA PRO A 430 13.64 -6.76 -2.61
C PRO A 430 14.98 -6.65 -1.88
N GLY A 431 15.93 -7.55 -2.18
CA GLY A 431 17.30 -7.58 -1.66
C GLY A 431 17.39 -7.82 -0.15
N ASN A 432 18.29 -8.71 0.27
CA ASN A 432 18.55 -9.00 1.69
C ASN A 432 20.03 -9.36 1.95
N ASP A 433 20.90 -9.17 0.95
CA ASP A 433 22.33 -9.48 1.05
C ASP A 433 23.13 -8.16 1.08
N ASP A 434 24.34 -8.17 1.65
CA ASP A 434 25.33 -7.07 1.72
C ASP A 434 25.81 -6.55 0.34
N THR A 435 25.05 -6.79 -0.72
CA THR A 435 25.30 -6.27 -2.05
C THR A 435 25.02 -4.78 -2.11
N GLU A 436 25.87 -4.07 -2.84
CA GLU A 436 25.70 -2.65 -3.14
C GLU A 436 24.25 -2.36 -3.64
N PRO A 437 23.51 -1.44 -2.99
CA PRO A 437 22.08 -1.25 -3.19
C PRO A 437 21.72 -0.61 -4.54
N LEU A 438 22.70 -0.05 -5.25
CA LEU A 438 22.57 0.41 -6.62
C LEU A 438 23.86 0.06 -7.38
N ARG A 439 23.72 -0.69 -8.46
CA ARG A 439 24.81 -1.02 -9.38
C ARG A 439 24.41 -0.58 -10.77
N LEU A 440 25.25 0.22 -11.43
CA LEU A 440 25.05 0.59 -12.83
C LEU A 440 26.23 0.05 -13.64
N ASP A 441 25.94 -0.75 -14.66
CA ASP A 441 26.96 -1.20 -15.59
C ASP A 441 27.05 -0.19 -16.75
N ASN A 442 27.96 0.79 -16.60
CA ASN A 442 28.26 1.78 -17.62
C ASN A 442 29.24 1.19 -18.63
N ARG A 443 28.83 0.17 -19.40
CA ARG A 443 29.65 -0.34 -20.51
C ARG A 443 29.62 0.62 -21.70
N GLY A 444 30.48 1.64 -21.63
CA GLY A 444 31.14 2.28 -22.75
C GLY A 444 30.29 3.03 -23.79
N LEU A 445 30.58 4.33 -23.92
CA LEU A 445 30.44 5.17 -25.12
C LEU A 445 29.08 5.07 -25.84
N TYR A 446 28.13 5.86 -25.33
CA TYR A 446 26.91 6.32 -26.02
C TYR A 446 25.85 5.24 -26.32
N ARG A 447 24.89 5.05 -25.39
CA ARG A 447 23.42 5.11 -25.67
C ARG A 447 22.49 4.67 -24.52
N GLY A 448 22.98 4.06 -23.44
CA GLY A 448 22.16 3.81 -22.24
C GLY A 448 22.88 2.97 -21.18
N SER A 449 22.33 2.94 -19.97
CA SER A 449 22.86 2.17 -18.84
C SER A 449 21.85 1.12 -18.38
N ILE A 450 22.35 -0.06 -18.04
CA ILE A 450 21.57 -1.09 -17.34
C ILE A 450 22.02 -1.10 -15.90
N GLY A 451 21.04 -1.00 -15.02
CA GLY A 451 21.22 -0.92 -13.59
C GLY A 451 20.44 -1.97 -12.85
N ALA A 452 20.87 -2.19 -11.63
CA ALA A 452 20.22 -3.01 -10.66
C ALA A 452 20.07 -2.14 -9.39
N MET A 453 18.84 -1.88 -8.95
CA MET A 453 18.54 -1.15 -7.71
C MET A 453 17.73 -2.00 -6.73
N GLN A 454 18.22 -2.12 -5.49
CA GLN A 454 17.46 -2.70 -4.40
C GLN A 454 16.26 -1.82 -4.06
N PHE A 455 15.08 -2.44 -3.98
CA PHE A 455 13.81 -1.80 -3.73
C PHE A 455 13.06 -2.59 -2.65
N CYS A 456 13.41 -2.35 -1.39
CA CYS A 456 12.89 -3.11 -0.25
C CYS A 456 11.73 -2.35 0.42
N PRO A 457 10.65 -3.04 0.86
CA PRO A 457 9.59 -2.41 1.68
C PRO A 457 10.10 -1.87 3.03
N GLN A 458 11.31 -2.25 3.44
CA GLN A 458 11.98 -1.73 4.64
C GLN A 458 12.61 -0.37 4.45
N ASP A 459 12.96 -0.03 3.20
CA ASP A 459 13.63 1.22 2.91
C ASP A 459 12.65 2.38 3.06
N LYS A 460 13.10 3.45 3.73
CA LYS A 460 12.31 4.68 3.81
C LYS A 460 12.12 5.25 2.39
N PRO A 461 10.96 5.86 2.06
CA PRO A 461 10.74 6.42 0.73
C PRO A 461 11.81 7.45 0.34
N THR A 462 12.31 8.25 1.31
CA THR A 462 13.48 9.12 1.12
C THR A 462 14.73 8.41 0.62
N ILE A 463 15.02 7.19 1.09
CA ILE A 463 16.16 6.38 0.63
C ILE A 463 15.91 5.88 -0.79
N LEU A 464 14.72 5.34 -1.06
CA LEU A 464 14.36 4.87 -2.40
C LEU A 464 14.40 6.00 -3.43
N LYS A 465 13.92 7.19 -3.05
CA LYS A 465 13.97 8.41 -3.87
C LYS A 465 15.41 8.84 -4.16
N ALA A 466 16.29 8.78 -3.16
CA ALA A 466 17.70 9.12 -3.33
C ALA A 466 18.40 8.14 -4.28
N ARG A 467 18.14 6.83 -4.17
CA ARG A 467 18.69 5.81 -5.09
C ARG A 467 18.19 5.99 -6.51
N LEU A 468 16.88 6.23 -6.70
CA LEU A 468 16.30 6.49 -8.01
C LEU A 468 16.90 7.75 -8.64
N ARG A 469 17.06 8.82 -7.85
CA ARG A 469 17.70 10.06 -8.30
C ARG A 469 19.15 9.81 -8.74
N ASP A 470 19.94 9.12 -7.92
CA ASP A 470 21.33 8.78 -8.23
C ASP A 470 21.41 7.95 -9.53
N ALA A 471 20.50 7.00 -9.73
CA ALA A 471 20.41 6.24 -10.98
C ALA A 471 20.12 7.13 -12.19
N LEU A 472 19.20 8.09 -12.07
CA LEU A 472 18.85 9.02 -13.15
C LEU A 472 19.99 10.01 -13.45
N GLU A 473 20.61 10.59 -12.41
CA GLU A 473 21.71 11.57 -12.54
C GLU A 473 22.94 10.95 -13.24
N ARG A 474 23.31 9.72 -12.85
CA ARG A 474 24.43 8.98 -13.47
C ARG A 474 24.22 8.69 -14.96
N VAL A 475 22.98 8.63 -15.43
CA VAL A 475 22.62 8.44 -16.84
C VAL A 475 22.50 9.78 -17.59
N GLN A 476 22.12 10.85 -16.89
CA GLN A 476 22.05 12.21 -17.45
C GLN A 476 23.41 12.88 -17.65
N MET A 477 24.49 12.37 -17.06
CA MET A 477 25.87 12.89 -17.20
C MET A 477 26.56 12.56 -18.56
N GLY A 478 25.79 12.33 -19.64
CA GLY A 478 26.24 12.57 -21.01
C GLY A 478 25.91 14.01 -21.40
N PRO A 479 26.79 14.79 -22.04
CA PRO A 479 26.76 16.25 -22.00
C PRO A 479 25.39 16.80 -22.45
N LEU A 480 24.70 17.48 -21.54
CA LEU A 480 23.59 18.37 -21.87
C LEU A 480 24.10 19.82 -21.77
N PRO A 481 23.91 20.65 -22.81
CA PRO A 481 24.22 22.07 -22.75
C PRO A 481 23.32 22.74 -21.71
N GLY A 482 23.94 23.61 -20.90
CA GLY A 482 23.46 24.03 -19.59
C GLY A 482 22.02 24.50 -19.50
N VAL A 483 21.27 23.89 -18.59
CA VAL A 483 20.14 24.51 -17.89
C VAL A 483 20.00 23.83 -16.51
N LEU A 484 20.93 24.07 -15.59
CA LEU A 484 20.70 23.93 -14.13
C LEU A 484 21.72 24.77 -13.35
N THR A 485 21.79 26.07 -13.64
CA THR A 485 22.33 27.06 -12.69
C THR A 485 21.30 28.16 -12.50
N GLY A 486 20.37 27.90 -11.58
CA GLY A 486 19.41 28.87 -11.07
C GLY A 486 19.48 28.97 -9.55
N VAL A 487 20.70 29.13 -8.99
CA VAL A 487 20.86 29.63 -7.62
C VAL A 487 21.16 31.11 -7.74
N SER A 488 20.20 31.93 -7.34
CA SER A 488 20.43 33.35 -7.10
C SER A 488 21.28 33.49 -5.83
N ARG A 489 22.58 33.67 -6.02
CA ARG A 489 23.35 34.84 -5.56
C ARG A 489 24.77 34.79 -6.09
#